data_AF-A0A3P0X918-F1
#
_entry.id   AF-A0A3P0X918-F1
#
_cell.length_a   1.000
_cell.length_b   1.000
_cell.length_c   1.000
_cell.angle_alpha   90.00
_cell.angle_beta   90.00
_cell.angle_gamma   90.00
#
_symmetry.space_group_name_H-M   'P 1'
#
loop_
_entity.id
_entity.type
_entity.pdbx_description
1 polymer ?
#
loop_
_entity_poly.entity_id
_entity_poly.type
_entity_poly.pdbx_seq_one_letter_code
_entity_poly.pdbx_strand_id
1 'polypeptide(L)'
;MQLEQSNTAATPAPLLAVEVLSDTQGLDFNPYMKSLTTSLKPTWQDTLAKAAIPLPDFTGTAVGIRFTVKHDGSVDRLRITSPSGSVAFDRAAWNALLQSAPMPPLPAAFTAAGLELQIRFTAAARSAGSR
;
A
#
# COMPACT_ATOMS: atom_id res chain seq x y z
N MET A 1 -21.49 33.59 24.41
CA MET A 1 -21.30 33.34 22.97
C MET A 1 -20.42 32.10 22.84
N GLN A 2 -21.06 30.95 22.68
CA GLN A 2 -20.40 29.66 22.46
C GLN A 2 -21.10 29.04 21.26
N LEU A 3 -20.44 29.11 20.10
CA LEU A 3 -20.87 28.43 18.89
C LEU A 3 -19.80 27.40 18.58
N GLU A 4 -20.06 26.21 19.12
CA GLU A 4 -19.88 24.90 18.49
C GLU A 4 -18.88 24.89 17.33
N GLN A 5 -17.61 24.61 17.66
CA GLN A 5 -16.64 24.18 16.67
C GLN A 5 -17.13 22.85 16.11
N SER A 6 -17.68 22.91 14.90
CA SER A 6 -18.19 21.77 14.15
C SER A 6 -17.04 20.80 13.86
N ASN A 7 -16.90 19.76 14.69
CA ASN A 7 -16.00 18.65 14.44
C ASN A 7 -16.59 17.80 13.30
N THR A 8 -16.32 18.21 12.06
CA THR A 8 -16.66 17.43 10.87
C THR A 8 -15.81 16.16 10.89
N ALA A 9 -16.43 15.02 11.17
CA ALA A 9 -15.77 13.72 11.20
C ALA A 9 -15.05 13.45 9.86
N ALA A 10 -13.72 13.49 9.86
CA ALA A 10 -12.93 13.08 8.73
C ALA A 10 -13.04 11.56 8.58
N THR A 11 -13.62 11.07 7.48
CA THR A 11 -13.65 9.63 7.20
C THR A 11 -12.21 9.14 6.99
N PRO A 12 -11.71 8.21 7.81
CA PRO A 12 -10.39 7.63 7.58
C PRO A 12 -10.42 6.80 6.30
N ALA A 13 -9.46 7.05 5.41
CA ALA A 13 -9.33 6.38 4.13
C ALA A 13 -8.02 5.60 4.08
N PRO A 14 -8.05 4.34 3.64
CA PRO A 14 -6.83 3.58 3.41
C PRO A 14 -6.05 4.20 2.24
N LEU A 15 -4.83 4.63 2.51
CA LEU A 15 -3.87 5.07 1.50
C LEU A 15 -2.80 4.00 1.32
N LEU A 16 -2.26 3.92 0.11
CA LEU A 16 -1.07 3.14 -0.19
C LEU A 16 -0.11 3.96 -1.04
N ALA A 17 1.18 3.85 -0.73
CA ALA A 17 2.27 4.45 -1.49
C ALA A 17 3.27 3.36 -1.85
N VAL A 18 3.69 3.31 -3.12
CA VAL A 18 4.68 2.34 -3.60
C VAL A 18 5.92 3.10 -4.05
N GLU A 19 7.08 2.62 -3.63
CA GLU A 19 8.38 3.15 -3.94
C GLU A 19 9.24 2.06 -4.58
N VAL A 20 9.96 2.42 -5.65
CA VAL A 20 10.91 1.53 -6.31
C VAL A 20 12.26 1.67 -5.62
N LEU A 21 12.81 0.55 -5.15
CA LEU A 21 14.11 0.51 -4.47
C LEU A 21 15.23 -0.05 -5.35
N SER A 22 14.88 -0.72 -6.45
CA SER A 22 15.85 -1.18 -7.46
C SER A 22 16.15 -0.10 -8.50
N ASP A 23 17.32 -0.20 -9.12
CA ASP A 23 17.67 0.61 -10.29
C ASP A 23 16.72 0.28 -11.45
N THR A 24 16.04 1.30 -11.96
CA THR A 24 15.11 1.18 -13.10
C THR A 24 15.81 1.09 -14.44
N GLN A 25 17.15 1.19 -14.48
CA GLN A 25 17.99 1.12 -15.67
C GLN A 25 17.59 2.14 -16.76
N GLY A 26 17.02 3.27 -16.34
CA GLY A 26 16.50 4.31 -17.26
C GLY A 26 15.12 4.02 -17.86
N LEU A 27 14.43 2.96 -17.43
CA LEU A 27 13.06 2.65 -17.85
C LEU A 27 12.02 3.45 -17.06
N ASP A 28 10.93 3.81 -17.74
CA ASP A 28 9.77 4.42 -17.08
C ASP A 28 8.88 3.34 -16.44
N PHE A 29 8.88 3.32 -15.11
CA PHE A 29 8.02 2.43 -14.31
C PHE A 29 6.68 3.04 -13.92
N ASN A 30 6.39 4.29 -14.28
CA ASN A 30 5.08 4.90 -14.01
C ASN A 30 3.87 4.08 -14.50
N PRO A 31 3.84 3.55 -15.74
CA PRO A 31 2.70 2.74 -16.18
C PRO A 31 2.56 1.46 -15.36
N TYR A 32 3.68 0.82 -15.03
CA TYR A 32 3.71 -0.37 -14.19
C TYR A 32 3.21 -0.08 -12.77
N MET A 33 3.70 1.00 -12.15
CA MET A 33 3.28 1.44 -10.82
C MET A 33 1.79 1.78 -10.76
N LYS A 34 1.22 2.39 -11.80
CA LYS A 34 -0.22 2.65 -11.91
C LYS A 34 -1.04 1.36 -11.95
N SER A 35 -0.65 0.38 -12.78
CA SER A 35 -1.34 -0.93 -12.83
C SER A 35 -1.24 -1.67 -11.49
N LEU A 36 -0.07 -1.61 -10.85
CA LEU A 36 0.17 -2.22 -9.55
C LEU A 36 -0.71 -1.61 -8.46
N THR A 37 -0.72 -0.28 -8.32
CA THR A 37 -1.58 0.42 -7.34
C THR A 37 -3.07 0.23 -7.64
N THR A 38 -3.47 0.17 -8.91
CA THR A 38 -4.86 -0.08 -9.32
C THR A 38 -5.34 -1.46 -8.90
N SER A 39 -4.46 -2.46 -8.94
CA SER A 39 -4.75 -3.84 -8.51
C SER A 39 -4.74 -3.97 -6.98
N LEU A 40 -3.80 -3.30 -6.29
CA LEU A 40 -3.64 -3.38 -4.83
C LEU A 40 -4.68 -2.62 -4.04
N LYS A 41 -5.15 -1.47 -4.55
CA LYS A 41 -6.11 -0.61 -3.85
C LYS A 41 -7.41 -1.33 -3.45
N PRO A 42 -8.13 -2.01 -4.35
CA PRO A 42 -9.35 -2.75 -3.97
C PRO A 42 -9.04 -3.90 -3.02
N THR A 43 -7.96 -4.66 -3.24
CA THR A 43 -7.55 -5.76 -2.36
C THR A 43 -7.23 -5.28 -0.95
N TRP A 44 -6.55 -4.14 -0.80
CA TRP A 44 -6.26 -3.55 0.50
C TRP A 44 -7.52 -3.13 1.24
N GLN A 45 -8.46 -2.47 0.55
CA GLN A 45 -9.75 -2.08 1.11
C GLN A 45 -10.56 -3.30 1.59
N ASP A 46 -10.63 -4.33 0.76
CA ASP A 46 -11.31 -5.58 1.07
C ASP A 46 -10.64 -6.32 2.25
N THR A 47 -9.30 -6.34 2.29
CA THR A 47 -8.57 -7.00 3.38
C THR A 47 -8.77 -6.29 4.72
N LEU A 48 -8.80 -4.95 4.73
CA LEU A 48 -9.12 -4.18 5.92
C LEU A 48 -10.55 -4.45 6.41
N ALA A 49 -11.51 -4.49 5.50
CA ALA A 49 -12.91 -4.79 5.81
C ALA A 49 -13.06 -6.21 6.39
N LYS A 50 -12.42 -7.22 5.76
CA LYS A 50 -12.40 -8.61 6.23
C LYS A 50 -11.69 -8.77 7.58
N ALA A 51 -10.62 -8.03 7.80
CA ALA A 51 -9.90 -8.02 9.08
C ALA A 51 -10.64 -7.21 10.17
N ALA A 52 -11.81 -6.63 9.84
CA ALA A 52 -12.61 -5.80 10.74
C ALA A 52 -11.79 -4.71 11.44
N ILE A 53 -10.84 -4.11 10.73
CA ILE A 53 -9.96 -3.08 11.28
C ILE A 53 -10.75 -1.78 11.43
N PRO A 54 -11.00 -1.29 12.66
CA PRO A 54 -11.65 0.00 12.86
C PRO A 54 -10.69 1.13 12.47
N LEU A 55 -10.66 1.49 11.19
CA LEU A 55 -9.79 2.55 10.65
C LEU A 55 -9.72 3.84 11.50
N PRO A 56 -10.80 4.31 12.18
CA PRO A 56 -10.71 5.44 13.09
C PRO A 56 -9.65 5.26 14.19
N ASP A 57 -9.57 4.08 14.79
CA ASP A 57 -8.65 3.76 15.90
C ASP A 57 -7.21 3.57 15.40
N PHE A 58 -7.03 3.30 14.11
CA PHE A 58 -5.74 3.13 13.45
C PHE A 58 -5.28 4.40 12.72
N THR A 59 -5.99 5.53 12.86
CA THR A 59 -5.60 6.78 12.22
C THR A 59 -4.16 7.17 12.58
N GLY A 60 -3.32 7.42 11.57
CA GLY A 60 -1.89 7.72 11.74
C GLY A 60 -0.99 6.48 11.77
N THR A 61 -1.56 5.28 11.75
CA THR A 61 -0.82 4.01 11.68
C THR A 61 -0.36 3.75 10.24
N ALA A 62 0.90 3.34 10.08
CA ALA A 62 1.44 2.93 8.80
C ALA A 62 2.33 1.69 8.94
N VAL A 63 2.28 0.80 7.95
CA VAL A 63 3.18 -0.34 7.82
C VAL A 63 3.95 -0.24 6.52
N GLY A 64 5.27 -0.44 6.60
CA GLY A 64 6.16 -0.58 5.47
C GLY A 64 6.46 -2.05 5.21
N ILE A 65 6.21 -2.51 3.99
CA ILE A 65 6.52 -3.87 3.56
C ILE A 65 7.37 -3.79 2.30
N ARG A 66 8.45 -4.55 2.29
CA ARG A 66 9.32 -4.69 1.12
C ARG A 66 9.17 -6.05 0.50
N PHE A 67 9.15 -6.08 -0.82
CA PHE A 67 9.02 -7.28 -1.61
C PHE A 67 9.73 -7.12 -2.94
N THR A 68 9.88 -8.20 -3.68
CA THR A 68 10.47 -8.22 -5.02
C THR A 68 9.47 -8.83 -5.97
N VAL A 69 9.15 -8.14 -7.05
CA VAL A 69 8.33 -8.71 -8.12
C VAL A 69 9.26 -9.31 -9.17
N LYS A 70 8.99 -10.55 -9.57
CA LYS A 70 9.70 -11.23 -10.67
C LYS A 70 9.06 -10.93 -12.02
N HIS A 71 9.73 -11.29 -13.10
CA HIS A 71 9.26 -11.08 -14.48
C HIS A 71 7.88 -11.68 -14.76
N ASP A 72 7.58 -12.81 -14.14
CA ASP A 72 6.30 -13.53 -14.21
C ASP A 72 5.18 -12.90 -13.36
N GLY A 73 5.46 -11.82 -12.61
CA GLY A 73 4.52 -11.21 -11.68
C GLY A 73 4.50 -11.87 -10.29
N SER A 74 5.31 -12.90 -10.05
CA SER A 74 5.41 -13.55 -8.74
C SER A 74 6.06 -12.62 -7.72
N VAL A 75 5.56 -12.66 -6.48
CA VAL A 75 6.10 -11.89 -5.35
C VAL A 75 7.08 -12.76 -4.56
N ASP A 76 8.28 -12.23 -4.32
CA ASP A 76 9.36 -12.87 -3.57
C ASP A 76 9.93 -11.91 -2.50
N ARG A 77 10.70 -12.42 -1.55
CA ARG A 77 11.41 -11.64 -0.51
C ARG A 77 10.51 -10.66 0.26
N LEU A 78 9.25 -11.06 0.46
CA LEU A 78 8.24 -10.32 1.21
C LEU A 78 8.66 -10.22 2.69
N ARG A 79 8.80 -9.00 3.22
CA ARG A 79 9.21 -8.74 4.60
C ARG A 79 8.67 -7.40 5.09
N ILE A 80 8.27 -7.34 6.36
CA ILE A 80 7.90 -6.07 7.01
C ILE A 80 9.19 -5.32 7.34
N THR A 81 9.32 -4.09 6.82
CA THR A 81 10.47 -3.20 7.10
C THR A 81 10.15 -2.17 8.17
N SER A 82 8.89 -1.80 8.31
CA SER A 82 8.42 -0.86 9.34
C SER A 82 7.09 -1.39 9.88
N PRO A 83 7.08 -2.10 11.03
CA PRO A 83 5.84 -2.59 11.63
C PRO A 83 4.96 -1.42 12.06
N SER A 84 3.64 -1.62 12.01
CA SER A 84 2.67 -0.57 12.35
C SER A 84 2.47 -0.42 13.86
N GLY A 85 2.98 -1.35 14.65
CA GLY A 85 2.64 -1.51 16.07
C GLY A 85 1.36 -2.31 16.33
N SER A 86 0.66 -2.73 15.28
CA SER A 86 -0.53 -3.58 15.38
C SER A 86 -0.38 -4.82 14.51
N VAL A 87 -0.32 -5.98 15.16
CA VAL A 87 -0.22 -7.28 14.47
C VAL A 87 -1.40 -7.51 13.52
N ALA A 88 -2.60 -7.04 13.87
CA ALA A 88 -3.77 -7.17 13.00
C ALA A 88 -3.60 -6.35 11.71
N PHE A 89 -3.09 -5.12 11.82
CA PHE A 89 -2.85 -4.24 10.67
C PHE A 89 -1.70 -4.76 9.81
N ASP A 90 -0.60 -5.18 10.43
CA ASP A 90 0.55 -5.78 9.75
C ASP A 90 0.15 -7.03 8.96
N ARG A 91 -0.64 -7.92 9.56
CA ARG A 91 -1.17 -9.12 8.87
C ARG A 91 -2.13 -8.78 7.76
N ALA A 92 -2.98 -7.76 7.93
CA ALA A 92 -3.87 -7.31 6.87
C ALA A 92 -3.06 -6.81 5.66
N ALA A 93 -2.04 -5.98 5.88
CA ALA A 93 -1.18 -5.49 4.80
C ALA A 93 -0.40 -6.61 4.12
N TRP A 94 0.11 -7.57 4.89
CA TRP A 94 0.76 -8.77 4.36
C TRP A 94 -0.19 -9.59 3.48
N ASN A 95 -1.40 -9.85 3.96
CA ASN A 95 -2.42 -10.60 3.24
C ASN A 95 -2.87 -9.88 1.96
N ALA A 96 -2.95 -8.55 1.98
CA ALA A 96 -3.29 -7.78 0.79
C ALA A 96 -2.26 -7.99 -0.33
N LEU A 97 -0.97 -8.02 -0.01
CA LEU A 97 0.08 -8.32 -0.99
C LEU A 97 0.00 -9.75 -1.52
N LEU A 98 -0.26 -10.73 -0.66
CA LEU A 98 -0.41 -12.13 -1.08
C LEU A 98 -1.64 -12.33 -1.98
N GLN A 99 -2.76 -11.67 -1.66
CA GLN A 99 -3.99 -11.76 -2.46
C GLN A 99 -3.91 -11.01 -3.79
N SER A 100 -3.02 -10.02 -3.89
CA SER A 100 -2.76 -9.34 -5.16
C SER A 100 -1.77 -10.11 -6.07
N ALA A 101 -1.22 -11.24 -5.62
CA ALA A 101 -0.40 -12.09 -6.48
C ALA A 101 -1.27 -13.01 -7.37
N PRO A 102 -0.89 -13.22 -8.65
CA PRO A 102 0.27 -12.65 -9.33
C PRO A 102 0.05 -11.17 -9.69
N MET A 103 1.10 -10.38 -9.49
CA MET A 103 1.14 -8.95 -9.84
C MET A 103 1.27 -8.78 -11.37
N PRO A 104 1.06 -7.57 -11.91
CA PRO A 104 1.38 -7.31 -13.31
C PRO A 104 2.84 -7.73 -13.62
N PRO A 105 3.09 -8.32 -14.81
CA PRO A 105 4.43 -8.72 -15.21
C PRO A 105 5.32 -7.49 -15.42
N LEU A 106 6.63 -7.66 -15.23
CA LEU A 106 7.58 -6.57 -15.43
C LEU A 106 7.70 -6.22 -16.92
N PRO A 107 8.07 -4.97 -17.25
CA PRO A 107 8.37 -4.60 -18.63
C PRO A 107 9.47 -5.49 -19.21
N ALA A 108 9.28 -6.01 -20.43
CA ALA A 108 10.24 -6.91 -21.07
C ALA A 108 11.65 -6.29 -21.28
N ALA A 109 11.73 -4.96 -21.28
CA ALA A 109 13.00 -4.23 -21.37
C ALA A 109 13.80 -4.22 -20.05
N PHE A 110 13.18 -4.58 -18.92
CA PHE A 110 13.85 -4.66 -17.63
C PHE A 110 14.72 -5.92 -17.59
N THR A 111 16.00 -5.79 -17.29
CA THR A 111 16.95 -6.92 -17.40
C THR A 111 17.34 -7.52 -16.06
N ALA A 112 17.08 -6.82 -14.96
CA ALA A 112 17.35 -7.35 -13.63
C ALA A 112 16.43 -8.53 -13.28
N ALA A 113 16.87 -9.37 -12.33
CA ALA A 113 16.16 -10.58 -11.93
C ALA A 113 14.77 -10.33 -11.29
N GLY A 114 14.55 -9.12 -10.75
CA GLY A 114 13.29 -8.70 -10.17
C GLY A 114 13.36 -7.25 -9.69
N LEU A 115 12.19 -6.65 -9.53
CA LEU A 115 12.01 -5.27 -9.11
C LEU A 115 11.77 -5.24 -7.59
N GLU A 116 12.72 -4.71 -6.81
CA GLU A 116 12.53 -4.50 -5.38
C GLU A 116 11.67 -3.26 -5.16
N LEU A 117 10.56 -3.46 -4.47
CA LEU A 117 9.55 -2.46 -4.18
C LEU A 117 9.32 -2.38 -2.67
N GLN A 118 9.03 -1.18 -2.21
CA GLN A 118 8.51 -0.96 -0.87
C GLN A 118 7.12 -0.35 -0.98
N ILE A 119 6.14 -1.00 -0.37
CA ILE A 119 4.82 -0.45 -0.19
C ILE A 119 4.65 0.04 1.24
N ARG A 120 4.01 1.20 1.39
CA ARG A 120 3.55 1.72 2.66
C ARG A 120 2.04 1.77 2.65
N PHE A 121 1.41 1.06 3.56
CA PHE A 121 -0.03 1.17 3.80
C PHE A 121 -0.25 2.09 4.99
N THR A 122 -1.12 3.09 4.83
CA THR A 122 -1.42 4.09 5.87
C THR A 122 -2.91 4.14 6.10
N ALA A 123 -3.32 4.04 7.36
CA ALA A 123 -4.65 4.42 7.79
C ALA A 123 -4.63 5.93 8.06
N ALA A 124 -4.91 6.74 7.03
CA ALA A 124 -4.93 8.18 7.17
C ALA A 124 -6.35 8.69 7.42
N ALA A 125 -6.50 9.68 8.28
CA ALA A 125 -7.65 10.57 8.18
C ALA A 125 -7.48 11.33 6.86
N ARG A 126 -8.45 11.21 5.95
CA ARG A 126 -8.44 12.07 4.76
C ARG A 126 -8.70 13.49 5.26
N SER A 127 -7.64 14.27 5.46
CA SER A 127 -7.78 15.70 5.67
C SER A 127 -8.36 16.29 4.39
N ALA A 128 -9.60 16.76 4.46
CA ALA A 128 -10.18 17.61 3.44
C ALA A 128 -9.50 18.98 3.54
N GLY A 129 -8.29 19.12 3.02
CA GLY A 129 -7.67 20.41 2.70
C GLY A 129 -7.76 20.60 1.19
N SER A 130 -8.78 21.29 0.68
CA SER A 130 -8.88 22.76 0.53
C SER A 130 -7.91 23.30 -0.53
N ARG A 131 -8.46 23.41 -1.74
CA ARG A 131 -8.27 24.45 -2.77
C ARG A 131 -6.90 25.08 -2.94
#